data_AF-A0A2V7DRM5-F1
#
_entry.id   AF-A0A2V7DRM5-F1
#
_cell.length_a   1.000
_cell.length_b   1.000
_cell.length_c   1.000
_cell.angle_alpha   90.00
_cell.angle_beta   90.00
_cell.angle_gamma   90.00
#
_symmetry.space_group_name_H-M   'P 1'
#
loop_
_entity.id
_entity.type
_entity.pdbx_description
1 polymer ?
#
loop_
_entity_poly.entity_id
_entity_poly.type
_entity_poly.pdbx_seq_one_letter_code
_entity_poly.pdbx_strand_id
1 'polypeptide(L)'
;MSTAAAPTTRVESVLQRAELELWRDNIDGALDLLARAHTLAPDHRYAARAEEIRSWLRHLESRGAYAAAYEEYYRRSKGRLDLKRFERDVRILLGRKTRKTVRRVVDYPEYQLLEREIIERRPARVLDAGCGEGRIALCLGHRFPSIRVTAVEVSATNVGIARRLNRFRNVAFQHGLVEDVVGAMAPGSFDLVYSFARSCVRCDRAAGSVSPSR
;
A
#
# COMPACT_ATOMS: atom_id res chain seq x y z
N MET A 1 0.80 -29.97 22.17
CA MET A 1 1.50 -30.91 21.26
C MET A 1 1.82 -30.15 19.99
N SER A 2 3.11 -29.90 19.77
CA SER A 2 3.62 -29.13 18.63
C SER A 2 3.53 -29.98 17.36
N THR A 3 2.72 -29.56 16.39
CA THR A 3 2.71 -30.14 15.04
C THR A 3 3.99 -29.69 14.34
N ALA A 4 5.02 -30.55 14.36
CA ALA A 4 6.21 -30.36 13.55
C ALA A 4 5.78 -30.37 12.07
N ALA A 5 5.97 -29.23 11.39
CA ALA A 5 5.76 -29.14 9.95
C ALA A 5 6.70 -30.12 9.24
N ALA A 6 6.17 -30.87 8.26
CA ALA A 6 6.95 -31.78 7.43
C ALA A 6 8.16 -31.04 6.83
N PRO A 7 9.31 -31.71 6.61
CA PRO A 7 10.48 -31.07 6.05
C PRO A 7 10.18 -30.52 4.66
N THR A 8 10.06 -29.19 4.58
CA THR A 8 9.80 -28.45 3.35
C THR A 8 10.88 -28.80 2.32
N THR A 9 10.46 -29.22 1.12
CA THR A 9 11.42 -29.56 0.06
C THR A 9 12.24 -28.32 -0.32
N ARG A 10 13.46 -28.53 -0.84
CA ARG A 10 14.32 -27.42 -1.30
C ARG A 10 13.56 -26.50 -2.26
N VAL A 11 12.75 -27.06 -3.15
CA VAL A 11 11.93 -26.31 -4.11
C VAL A 11 10.87 -25.46 -3.42
N GLU A 12 10.11 -26.02 -2.49
CA GLU A 12 9.11 -25.26 -1.73
C GLU A 12 9.76 -24.14 -0.90
N SER A 13 10.94 -24.36 -0.31
CA SER A 13 11.64 -23.34 0.45
C SER A 13 12.08 -22.14 -0.41
N VAL A 14 12.49 -22.39 -1.66
CA VAL A 14 12.86 -21.35 -2.62
C VAL A 14 11.61 -20.61 -3.10
N LEU A 15 10.51 -21.32 -3.38
CA LEU A 15 9.23 -20.70 -3.76
C LEU A 15 8.68 -19.80 -2.65
N GLN A 16 8.75 -20.25 -1.38
CA GLN A 16 8.34 -19.44 -0.22
C GLN A 16 9.23 -18.19 -0.03
N ARG A 17 10.54 -18.30 -0.31
CA ARG A 17 11.43 -17.13 -0.27
C ARG A 17 11.15 -16.16 -1.42
N ALA A 18 10.90 -16.67 -2.63
CA ALA A 18 10.51 -15.83 -3.76
C ALA A 18 9.18 -15.11 -3.46
N GLU A 19 8.24 -15.81 -2.80
CA GLU A 19 7.02 -15.19 -2.30
C GLU A 19 7.34 -14.09 -1.29
N LEU A 20 8.20 -14.34 -0.29
CA LEU A 20 8.61 -13.29 0.65
C LEU A 20 9.22 -12.05 -0.04
N GLU A 21 10.02 -12.23 -1.08
CA GLU A 21 10.55 -11.12 -1.89
C GLU A 21 9.42 -10.36 -2.61
N LEU A 22 8.42 -11.05 -3.17
CA LEU A 22 7.22 -10.41 -3.71
C LEU A 22 6.42 -9.65 -2.64
N TRP A 23 6.32 -10.20 -1.42
CA TRP A 23 5.68 -9.53 -0.28
C TRP A 23 6.43 -8.25 0.16
N ARG A 24 7.71 -8.12 -0.21
CA ARG A 24 8.59 -6.97 -0.01
C ARG A 24 8.70 -6.06 -1.23
N ASP A 25 7.92 -6.32 -2.28
CA ASP A 25 7.98 -5.61 -3.57
C ASP A 25 9.32 -5.75 -4.32
N ASN A 26 10.14 -6.73 -3.95
CA ASN A 26 11.40 -7.01 -4.63
C ASN A 26 11.16 -8.01 -5.77
N ILE A 27 10.44 -7.57 -6.81
CA ILE A 27 10.09 -8.40 -7.96
C ILE A 27 11.35 -8.90 -8.67
N ASP A 28 12.33 -8.01 -8.86
CA ASP A 28 13.61 -8.37 -9.47
C ASP A 28 14.32 -9.43 -8.62
N GLY A 29 14.40 -9.25 -7.30
CA GLY A 29 15.00 -10.24 -6.40
C GLY A 29 14.27 -11.58 -6.37
N ALA A 30 12.94 -11.59 -6.51
CA ALA A 30 12.16 -12.81 -6.65
C ALA A 30 12.47 -13.55 -7.96
N LEU A 31 12.53 -12.83 -9.09
CA LEU A 31 12.89 -13.38 -10.40
C LEU A 31 14.33 -13.90 -10.42
N ASP A 32 15.26 -13.15 -9.83
CA ASP A 32 16.68 -13.50 -9.72
C ASP A 32 16.89 -14.75 -8.87
N LEU A 33 16.16 -14.85 -7.75
CA LEU A 33 16.18 -16.03 -6.89
C LEU A 33 15.68 -17.28 -7.62
N LEU A 34 14.56 -17.18 -8.35
CA LEU A 34 14.00 -18.28 -9.13
C LEU A 34 14.91 -18.69 -10.28
N ALA A 35 15.51 -17.72 -10.99
CA ALA A 35 16.44 -17.97 -12.07
C ALA A 35 17.71 -18.69 -11.58
N ARG A 36 18.33 -18.19 -10.49
CA ARG A 36 19.50 -18.85 -9.89
C ARG A 36 19.19 -20.25 -9.40
N ALA A 37 18.03 -20.45 -8.77
CA ALA A 37 17.62 -21.77 -8.30
C ALA A 37 17.41 -22.75 -9.45
N HIS A 38 16.80 -22.30 -10.56
CA HIS A 38 16.60 -23.10 -11.76
C HIS A 38 17.92 -23.48 -12.44
N THR A 39 18.90 -22.56 -12.50
CA THR A 39 20.24 -22.86 -13.04
C THR A 39 20.98 -23.90 -12.20
N LEU A 40 20.88 -23.81 -10.88
CA LEU A 40 21.58 -24.73 -9.96
C LEU A 40 20.90 -26.10 -9.89
N ALA A 41 19.57 -26.15 -10.00
CA ALA A 41 18.78 -27.37 -9.97
C ALA A 41 17.50 -27.18 -10.80
N PRO A 42 17.51 -27.60 -12.09
CA PRO A 42 16.38 -27.40 -12.97
C PRO A 42 15.09 -28.05 -12.44
N ASP A 43 14.07 -27.23 -12.21
CA ASP A 43 12.71 -27.65 -11.87
C ASP A 43 11.72 -26.74 -12.62
N HIS A 44 10.73 -27.35 -13.27
CA HIS A 44 9.71 -26.67 -14.06
C HIS A 44 8.89 -25.66 -13.23
N ARG A 45 8.74 -25.87 -11.93
CA ARG A 45 7.97 -24.98 -11.04
C ARG A 45 8.61 -23.61 -10.87
N TYR A 46 9.95 -23.52 -10.90
CA TYR A 46 10.64 -22.22 -10.89
C TYR A 46 10.36 -21.43 -12.16
N ALA A 47 10.45 -22.11 -13.31
CA ALA A 47 10.18 -21.50 -14.61
C ALA A 47 8.70 -21.07 -14.71
N ALA A 48 7.76 -21.93 -14.32
CA ALA A 48 6.34 -21.62 -14.30
C ALA A 48 6.01 -20.44 -13.37
N ARG A 49 6.63 -20.37 -12.19
CA ARG A 49 6.41 -19.25 -11.26
C ARG A 49 7.05 -17.95 -11.76
N ALA A 50 8.24 -18.01 -12.34
CA ALA A 50 8.87 -16.85 -12.96
C ALA A 50 8.07 -16.35 -14.18
N GLU A 51 7.51 -17.25 -14.97
CA GLU A 51 6.60 -16.95 -16.08
C GLU A 51 5.33 -16.26 -15.58
N GLU A 52 4.74 -16.73 -14.48
CA GLU A 52 3.57 -16.12 -13.84
C GLU A 52 3.88 -14.70 -13.35
N ILE A 53 5.01 -14.50 -12.64
CA ILE A 53 5.47 -13.18 -12.18
C ILE A 53 5.71 -12.25 -13.38
N ARG A 54 6.41 -12.74 -14.42
CA ARG A 54 6.63 -11.98 -15.66
C ARG A 54 5.33 -11.71 -16.39
N SER A 55 4.33 -12.58 -16.29
CA SER A 55 3.00 -12.34 -16.87
C SER A 55 2.30 -11.18 -16.18
N TRP A 56 2.46 -11.03 -14.86
CA TRP A 56 1.99 -9.83 -14.17
C TRP A 56 2.68 -8.59 -14.74
N LEU A 57 4.00 -8.66 -14.98
CA LEU A 57 4.78 -7.57 -15.58
C LEU A 57 4.41 -7.29 -17.05
N ARG A 58 4.06 -8.31 -17.84
CA ARG A 58 3.62 -8.15 -19.24
C ARG A 58 2.27 -7.45 -19.33
N HIS A 59 1.41 -7.61 -18.33
CA HIS A 59 0.19 -6.80 -18.20
C HIS A 59 0.44 -5.38 -17.63
N LEU A 60 1.68 -5.03 -17.25
CA LEU A 60 2.09 -3.68 -16.82
C LEU A 60 2.55 -2.78 -17.98
N GLU A 61 2.34 -3.17 -19.24
CA GLU A 61 2.76 -2.38 -20.41
C GLU A 61 2.19 -0.94 -20.44
N SER A 62 1.18 -0.63 -19.63
CA SER A 62 0.85 0.75 -19.28
C SER A 62 0.46 0.88 -17.81
N ARG A 63 0.79 2.02 -17.20
CA ARG A 63 0.38 2.38 -15.84
C ARG A 63 -1.14 2.22 -15.61
N GLY A 64 -1.94 2.39 -16.67
CA GLY A 64 -3.40 2.19 -16.64
C GLY A 64 -3.84 0.72 -16.55
N ALA A 65 -3.08 -0.22 -17.10
CA ALA A 65 -3.40 -1.65 -17.01
C ALA A 65 -3.18 -2.20 -15.60
N TYR A 66 -2.13 -1.73 -14.91
CA TYR A 66 -1.93 -1.99 -13.48
C TYR A 66 -3.10 -1.50 -12.63
N ALA A 67 -3.48 -0.24 -12.82
CA ALA A 67 -4.61 0.38 -12.12
C ALA A 67 -5.91 -0.41 -12.34
N ALA A 68 -6.17 -0.84 -13.57
CA ALA A 68 -7.35 -1.60 -13.94
C ALA A 68 -7.37 -3.01 -13.30
N ALA A 69 -6.24 -3.74 -13.33
CA ALA A 69 -6.12 -5.05 -12.68
C ALA A 69 -6.28 -4.95 -11.15
N TYR A 70 -5.68 -3.93 -10.55
CA TYR A 70 -5.79 -3.66 -9.12
C TYR A 70 -7.25 -3.32 -8.73
N GLU A 71 -7.93 -2.49 -9.52
CA GLU A 71 -9.34 -2.15 -9.33
C GLU A 71 -10.25 -3.38 -9.50
N GLU A 72 -10.02 -4.23 -10.49
CA GLU A 72 -10.79 -5.46 -10.69
C GLU A 72 -10.67 -6.43 -9.51
N TYR A 73 -9.46 -6.61 -8.97
CA TYR A 73 -9.24 -7.42 -7.79
C TYR A 73 -10.07 -6.93 -6.59
N TYR A 74 -10.04 -5.63 -6.30
CA TYR A 74 -10.81 -5.05 -5.18
C TYR A 74 -12.31 -5.06 -5.44
N ARG A 75 -12.75 -4.77 -6.66
CA ARG A 75 -14.16 -4.86 -7.06
C ARG A 75 -14.69 -6.28 -6.88
N ARG A 76 -13.95 -7.31 -7.29
CA ARG A 76 -14.38 -8.72 -7.13
C ARG A 76 -14.39 -9.14 -5.66
N SER A 77 -13.37 -8.74 -4.90
CA SER A 77 -13.22 -9.09 -3.48
C SER A 77 -14.18 -8.33 -2.55
N LYS A 78 -14.63 -7.13 -2.92
CA LYS A 78 -15.46 -6.24 -2.09
C LYS A 78 -16.86 -5.96 -2.67
N GLY A 79 -17.14 -6.40 -3.89
CA GLY A 79 -18.36 -6.11 -4.65
C GLY A 79 -19.48 -7.12 -4.48
N ARG A 80 -19.22 -8.32 -3.95
CA ARG A 80 -20.30 -9.30 -3.68
C ARG A 80 -21.31 -8.72 -2.67
N LEU A 81 -22.58 -8.72 -3.06
CA LEU A 81 -23.71 -8.38 -2.19
C LEU A 81 -23.96 -9.58 -1.28
N ASP A 82 -23.59 -9.46 -0.02
CA ASP A 82 -23.78 -10.46 1.03
C ASP A 82 -24.01 -9.74 2.36
N LEU A 83 -24.60 -10.42 3.35
CA LEU A 83 -24.89 -9.90 4.69
C LEU A 83 -23.66 -9.24 5.34
N LYS A 84 -22.47 -9.79 5.08
CA LYS A 84 -21.18 -9.24 5.51
C LYS A 84 -20.92 -7.81 4.98
N ARG A 85 -21.34 -7.51 3.74
CA ARG A 85 -21.20 -6.17 3.16
C ARG A 85 -22.16 -5.19 3.84
N PHE A 86 -23.40 -5.61 4.10
CA PHE A 86 -24.37 -4.79 4.82
C PHE A 86 -23.91 -4.47 6.24
N GLU A 87 -23.47 -5.48 7.01
CA GLU A 87 -22.93 -5.26 8.36
C GLU A 87 -21.75 -4.27 8.34
N ARG A 88 -20.83 -4.43 7.38
CA ARG A 88 -19.70 -3.51 7.20
C ARG A 88 -20.18 -2.08 6.93
N ASP A 89 -21.12 -1.91 6.01
CA ASP A 89 -21.61 -0.60 5.61
C ASP A 89 -22.38 0.09 6.77
N VAL A 90 -23.15 -0.65 7.56
CA VAL A 90 -23.76 -0.15 8.82
C VAL A 90 -22.68 0.30 9.80
N ARG A 91 -21.60 -0.48 9.98
CA ARG A 91 -20.48 -0.11 10.87
C ARG A 91 -19.73 1.12 10.39
N ILE A 92 -19.64 1.34 9.07
CA ILE A 92 -19.08 2.55 8.47
C ILE A 92 -20.00 3.73 8.77
N LEU A 93 -21.30 3.59 8.52
CA LEU A 93 -22.30 4.64 8.75
C LEU A 93 -22.29 5.10 10.21
N LEU A 94 -22.27 4.17 11.16
CA LEU A 94 -22.21 4.44 12.60
C LEU A 94 -20.84 4.93 13.10
N GLY A 95 -19.84 5.11 12.21
CA GLY A 95 -18.48 5.53 12.56
C GLY A 95 -17.69 4.50 13.39
N ARG A 96 -18.28 3.34 13.70
CA ARG A 96 -17.65 2.27 14.49
C ARG A 96 -16.43 1.70 13.78
N LYS A 97 -16.47 1.58 12.45
CA LYS A 97 -15.30 1.11 11.67
C LYS A 97 -14.16 2.12 11.73
N THR A 98 -14.43 3.42 11.56
CA THR A 98 -13.42 4.49 11.66
C THR A 98 -12.75 4.50 13.02
N ARG A 99 -13.52 4.52 14.13
CA ARG A 99 -12.96 4.46 15.49
C ARG A 99 -12.11 3.21 15.73
N LYS A 100 -12.58 2.05 15.27
CA LYS A 100 -11.84 0.79 15.39
C LYS A 100 -10.52 0.82 14.60
N THR A 101 -10.53 1.43 13.41
CA THR A 101 -9.32 1.60 12.58
C THR A 101 -8.30 2.48 13.30
N VAL A 102 -8.70 3.69 13.72
CA VAL A 102 -7.82 4.64 14.42
C VAL A 102 -7.20 3.99 15.66
N ARG A 103 -8.03 3.33 16.49
CA ARG A 103 -7.55 2.64 17.71
C ARG A 103 -6.51 1.54 17.42
N ARG A 104 -6.55 0.89 16.26
CA ARG A 104 -5.58 -0.15 15.91
C ARG A 104 -4.29 0.41 15.32
N VAL A 105 -4.42 1.47 14.51
CA VAL A 105 -3.29 2.06 13.79
C VAL A 105 -2.28 2.68 14.74
N VAL A 106 -2.72 3.25 15.86
CA VAL A 106 -1.81 3.83 16.87
C VAL A 106 -0.83 2.82 17.47
N ASP A 107 -1.16 1.54 17.42
CA ASP A 107 -0.31 0.46 17.93
C ASP A 107 0.67 -0.08 16.87
N TYR A 108 0.60 0.41 15.63
CA TYR A 108 1.50 -0.03 14.56
C TYR A 108 2.88 0.60 14.76
N PRO A 109 3.97 -0.18 14.85
CA PRO A 109 5.32 0.38 15.04
C PRO A 109 5.68 1.42 13.98
N GLU A 110 5.31 1.16 12.73
CA GLU A 110 5.56 2.06 11.60
C GLU A 110 4.75 3.37 11.70
N TYR A 111 3.56 3.34 12.29
CA TYR A 111 2.78 4.55 12.58
C TYR A 111 3.42 5.36 13.72
N GLN A 112 3.94 4.69 14.75
CA GLN A 112 4.60 5.37 15.87
C GLN A 112 5.85 6.13 15.44
N LEU A 113 6.59 5.61 14.44
CA LEU A 113 7.71 6.32 13.84
C LEU A 113 7.24 7.57 13.08
N LEU A 114 6.23 7.43 12.21
CA LEU A 114 5.63 8.57 11.51
C LEU A 114 5.09 9.62 12.48
N GLU A 115 4.46 9.20 13.56
CA GLU A 115 3.94 10.08 14.59
C GLU A 115 5.04 10.92 15.23
N ARG A 116 6.19 10.32 15.56
CA ARG A 116 7.36 11.05 16.09
C ARG A 116 7.84 12.08 15.07
N GLU A 117 7.97 11.69 13.80
CA GLU A 117 8.40 12.59 12.74
C GLU A 117 7.45 13.79 12.55
N ILE A 118 6.13 13.56 12.64
CA ILE A 118 5.13 14.64 12.59
C ILE A 118 5.27 15.58 13.78
N ILE A 119 5.49 15.05 14.98
CA ILE A 119 5.67 15.85 16.20
C ILE A 119 6.94 16.71 16.10
N GLU A 120 8.03 16.13 15.61
CA GLU A 120 9.33 16.79 15.49
C GLU A 120 9.33 17.85 14.39
N ARG A 121 8.86 17.51 13.19
CA ARG A 121 8.90 18.40 12.03
C ARG A 121 7.71 19.36 11.95
N ARG A 122 6.61 19.06 12.63
CA ARG A 122 5.35 19.83 12.61
C ARG A 122 4.89 20.21 11.18
N PRO A 123 4.79 19.26 10.24
CA PRO A 123 4.38 19.55 8.87
C PRO A 123 2.94 20.06 8.82
N ALA A 124 2.64 21.02 7.95
CA ALA A 124 1.28 21.52 7.75
C ALA A 124 0.53 20.73 6.67
N ARG A 125 1.25 20.17 5.69
CA ARG A 125 0.73 19.49 4.50
C ARG A 125 1.43 18.15 4.33
N VAL A 126 0.67 17.06 4.38
CA VAL A 126 1.20 15.70 4.35
C VAL A 126 0.57 14.91 3.19
N LEU A 127 1.38 14.13 2.48
CA LEU A 127 0.94 13.21 1.43
C LEU A 127 1.04 11.75 1.90
N ASP A 128 -0.07 11.01 1.79
CA ASP A 128 -0.16 9.56 1.92
C ASP A 128 -0.21 8.92 0.52
N ALA A 129 0.92 8.44 0.03
CA ALA A 129 1.04 7.83 -1.29
C ALA A 129 0.64 6.34 -1.25
N GLY A 130 -0.44 5.97 -1.94
CA GLY A 130 -0.98 4.60 -1.97
C GLY A 130 -1.72 4.22 -0.68
N CYS A 131 -2.75 5.00 -0.34
CA CYS A 131 -3.35 4.95 1.00
C CYS A 131 -4.32 3.77 1.26
N GLY A 132 -4.70 3.01 0.22
CA GLY A 132 -5.73 1.95 0.31
C GLY A 132 -7.07 2.47 0.85
N GLU A 133 -7.64 1.79 1.87
CA GLU A 133 -8.85 2.27 2.58
C GLU A 133 -8.59 3.51 3.49
N GLY A 134 -7.40 4.11 3.45
CA GLY A 134 -7.08 5.37 4.15
C GLY A 134 -6.76 5.22 5.64
N ARG A 135 -6.35 4.05 6.11
CA ARG A 135 -6.20 3.78 7.56
C ARG A 135 -5.25 4.75 8.28
N ILE A 136 -4.10 5.04 7.66
CA ILE A 136 -3.09 5.95 8.21
C ILE A 136 -3.59 7.40 8.11
N ALA A 137 -3.99 7.84 6.92
CA ALA A 137 -4.58 9.17 6.72
C ALA A 137 -5.71 9.51 7.71
N LEU A 138 -6.62 8.56 7.99
CA LEU A 138 -7.68 8.74 8.98
C LEU A 138 -7.15 8.86 10.41
N CYS A 139 -6.12 8.09 10.77
CA CYS A 139 -5.49 8.17 12.09
C CYS A 139 -4.80 9.52 12.29
N LEU A 140 -4.07 9.97 11.27
CA LEU A 140 -3.45 11.29 11.24
C LEU A 140 -4.48 12.42 11.34
N GLY A 141 -5.56 12.34 10.57
CA GLY A 141 -6.66 13.30 10.63
C GLY A 141 -7.27 13.43 12.02
N HIS A 142 -7.37 12.30 12.73
CA HIS A 142 -7.87 12.27 14.11
C HIS A 142 -6.89 12.87 15.12
N ARG A 143 -5.61 12.45 15.08
CA ARG A 143 -4.60 12.79 16.09
C ARG A 143 -3.99 14.16 15.90
N PHE A 144 -3.97 14.66 14.67
CA PHE A 144 -3.38 15.93 14.30
C PHE A 144 -4.38 16.80 13.52
N PRO A 145 -5.38 17.41 14.18
CA PRO A 145 -6.40 18.20 13.47
C PRO A 145 -5.86 19.42 12.69
N SER A 146 -4.65 19.88 13.02
CA SER A 146 -3.98 21.01 12.37
C SER A 146 -3.28 20.66 11.05
N ILE A 147 -2.97 19.39 10.78
CA ILE A 147 -2.28 18.99 9.54
C ILE A 147 -3.31 18.69 8.45
N ARG A 148 -3.00 19.05 7.22
CA ARG A 148 -3.80 18.68 6.04
C ARG A 148 -3.20 17.45 5.37
N VAL A 149 -3.96 16.36 5.35
CA VAL A 149 -3.55 15.11 4.71
C VAL A 149 -4.21 14.98 3.35
N THR A 150 -3.39 14.82 2.31
CA THR A 150 -3.83 14.38 0.98
C THR A 150 -3.44 12.92 0.83
N ALA A 151 -4.40 12.06 0.53
CA ALA A 151 -4.18 10.63 0.40
C ALA A 151 -4.54 10.18 -1.02
N VAL A 152 -3.59 9.58 -1.71
CA VAL A 152 -3.73 9.18 -3.12
C VAL A 152 -3.81 7.66 -3.22
N GLU A 153 -4.75 7.17 -4.00
CA GLU A 153 -4.94 5.73 -4.20
C GLU A 153 -5.40 5.45 -5.63
N VAL A 154 -4.84 4.41 -6.23
CA VAL A 154 -5.07 4.02 -7.63
C VAL A 154 -6.39 3.27 -7.81
N SER A 155 -6.90 2.58 -6.78
CA SER A 155 -8.21 1.92 -6.82
C SER A 155 -9.35 2.87 -6.47
N ALA A 156 -10.23 3.13 -7.44
CA ALA A 156 -11.49 3.83 -7.23
C ALA A 156 -12.36 3.18 -6.15
N THR A 157 -12.38 1.84 -6.08
CA THR A 157 -13.09 1.10 -5.03
C THR A 157 -12.56 1.44 -3.64
N ASN A 158 -11.24 1.46 -3.45
CA ASN A 158 -10.62 1.80 -2.17
C ASN A 158 -10.87 3.26 -1.78
N VAL A 159 -10.72 4.19 -2.73
CA VAL A 159 -11.04 5.61 -2.53
C VAL A 159 -12.51 5.79 -2.10
N GLY A 160 -13.44 5.07 -2.74
CA GLY A 160 -14.85 5.10 -2.36
C GLY A 160 -15.13 4.56 -0.94
N ILE A 161 -14.37 3.58 -0.48
CA ILE A 161 -14.45 3.10 0.91
C ILE A 161 -13.82 4.12 1.86
N ALA A 162 -12.64 4.65 1.53
CA ALA A 162 -11.91 5.61 2.34
C ALA A 162 -12.73 6.89 2.57
N ARG A 163 -13.36 7.42 1.51
CA ARG A 163 -14.27 8.58 1.60
C ARG A 163 -15.47 8.32 2.52
N ARG A 164 -16.07 7.13 2.47
CA ARG A 164 -17.18 6.75 3.39
C ARG A 164 -16.72 6.56 4.84
N LEU A 165 -15.48 6.14 5.04
CA LEU A 165 -14.86 6.04 6.37
C LEU A 165 -14.47 7.39 6.94
N ASN A 166 -14.20 8.38 6.08
CA ASN A 166 -13.68 9.66 6.49
C ASN A 166 -14.69 10.47 7.30
N ARG A 167 -14.23 10.97 8.45
CA ARG A 167 -14.98 11.84 9.36
C ARG A 167 -14.20 13.12 9.67
N PHE A 168 -13.03 13.30 9.07
CA PHE A 168 -12.08 14.35 9.40
C PHE A 168 -11.97 15.32 8.24
N ARG A 169 -12.23 16.61 8.50
CA ARG A 169 -12.25 17.66 7.47
C ARG A 169 -10.86 17.96 6.90
N ASN A 170 -9.83 17.60 7.64
CA ASN A 170 -8.43 17.82 7.28
C ASN A 170 -7.83 16.63 6.49
N VAL A 171 -8.64 15.66 6.06
CA VAL A 171 -8.21 14.52 5.23
C VAL A 171 -8.96 14.54 3.91
N ALA A 172 -8.23 14.54 2.80
CA ALA A 172 -8.78 14.46 1.45
C ALA A 172 -8.25 13.23 0.71
N PHE A 173 -9.12 12.55 -0.04
CA PHE A 173 -8.77 11.37 -0.83
C PHE A 173 -8.86 11.66 -2.32
N GLN A 174 -7.78 11.41 -3.05
CA GLN A 174 -7.69 11.56 -4.49
C GLN A 174 -7.51 10.19 -5.16
N HIS A 175 -8.24 10.00 -6.26
CA HIS A 175 -8.14 8.79 -7.07
C HIS A 175 -7.17 9.05 -8.21
N GLY A 176 -6.18 8.18 -8.36
CA GLY A 176 -5.19 8.26 -9.43
C GLY A 176 -3.86 7.65 -9.02
N LEU A 177 -2.93 7.63 -9.96
CA LEU A 177 -1.54 7.31 -9.70
C LEU A 177 -0.88 8.45 -8.93
N VAL A 178 -0.01 8.12 -7.98
CA VAL A 178 0.68 9.11 -7.15
C VAL A 178 1.48 10.06 -8.03
N GLU A 179 2.15 9.54 -9.05
CA GLU A 179 2.96 10.30 -9.99
C GLU A 179 2.16 11.32 -10.79
N ASP A 180 0.94 10.95 -11.18
CA ASP A 180 0.08 11.82 -11.99
C ASP A 180 -0.53 12.92 -11.10
N VAL A 181 -0.96 12.56 -9.90
CA VAL A 181 -1.53 13.52 -8.93
C VAL A 181 -0.47 14.50 -8.43
N VAL A 182 0.71 13.99 -8.05
CA VAL A 182 1.83 14.83 -7.59
C VAL A 182 2.44 15.61 -8.75
N GLY A 183 2.53 15.02 -9.94
CA GLY A 183 3.06 15.67 -11.14
C GLY A 183 2.24 16.87 -11.60
N ALA A 184 0.95 16.92 -11.26
CA ALA A 184 0.09 18.08 -11.50
C ALA A 184 0.22 19.18 -10.42
N MET A 185 1.00 18.96 -9.35
CA MET A 185 1.18 19.91 -8.26
C MET A 185 2.51 20.66 -8.36
N ALA A 186 2.55 21.88 -7.81
CA ALA A 186 3.79 22.64 -7.72
C ALA A 186 4.79 21.96 -6.77
N PRO A 187 6.10 22.02 -7.03
CA PRO A 187 7.12 21.59 -6.07
C PRO A 187 6.93 22.25 -4.69
N GLY A 188 7.16 21.50 -3.61
CA GLY A 188 6.94 22.01 -2.24
C GLY A 188 5.47 22.11 -1.83
N SER A 189 4.55 21.44 -2.55
CA SER A 189 3.14 21.34 -2.16
C SER A 189 2.92 20.54 -0.87
N PHE A 190 3.89 19.73 -0.46
CA PHE A 190 3.87 18.92 0.76
C PHE A 190 5.13 19.16 1.59
N ASP A 191 4.96 19.17 2.91
CA ASP A 191 6.04 19.31 3.88
C ASP A 191 6.56 17.94 4.34
N LEU A 192 5.73 16.90 4.22
CA LEU A 192 6.06 15.51 4.50
C LEU A 192 5.33 14.59 3.51
N VAL A 193 6.03 13.58 3.01
CA VAL A 193 5.49 12.57 2.10
C VAL A 193 5.83 11.19 2.66
N TYR A 194 4.83 10.32 2.78
CA TYR A 194 5.03 8.96 3.24
C TYR A 194 4.25 7.97 2.37
N SER A 195 4.67 6.71 2.39
CA SER A 195 3.91 5.61 1.81
C SER A 195 3.99 4.40 2.73
N PHE A 196 2.83 3.80 2.99
CA PHE A 196 2.73 2.44 3.55
C PHE A 196 2.27 1.44 2.48
N ALA A 197 2.30 1.86 1.21
CA ALA A 197 2.00 0.98 0.11
C ALA A 197 3.07 -0.10 0.07
N ARG A 198 2.63 -1.35 -0.08
CA ARG A 198 3.51 -2.47 -0.38
C ARG A 198 4.13 -2.39 -1.79
N SER A 199 4.09 -1.25 -2.49
CA SER A 199 4.64 -1.14 -3.86
C SER A 199 4.92 0.27 -4.43
N CYS A 200 5.25 1.29 -3.63
CA CYS A 200 5.56 2.63 -4.20
C CYS A 200 7.07 2.84 -4.41
N VAL A 201 7.48 2.85 -5.69
CA VAL A 201 8.80 3.27 -6.17
C VAL A 201 8.78 4.79 -6.40
N ARG A 202 9.53 5.56 -5.58
CA ARG A 202 9.75 7.03 -5.60
C ARG A 202 8.77 7.92 -4.83
N CYS A 203 9.10 8.17 -3.55
CA CYS A 203 8.65 9.36 -2.82
C CYS A 203 9.62 10.56 -2.93
N ASP A 204 10.87 10.38 -3.41
CA ASP A 204 11.94 11.39 -3.30
C ASP A 204 11.77 12.65 -4.18
N ARG A 205 10.85 12.67 -5.14
CA ARG A 205 10.63 13.87 -5.99
C ARG A 205 9.62 14.87 -5.43
N ALA A 206 8.77 14.43 -4.50
CA ALA A 206 7.67 15.25 -3.98
C ALA A 206 8.12 16.15 -2.80
N ALA A 207 9.09 15.67 -2.02
CA ALA A 207 9.85 16.48 -1.08
C ALA A 207 10.97 17.15 -1.89
N GLY A 208 10.87 18.46 -2.16
CA GLY A 208 11.97 19.18 -2.82
C GLY A 208 13.31 18.89 -2.14
N SER A 209 14.37 18.75 -2.94
CA SER A 209 15.72 18.41 -2.47
C SER A 209 16.12 19.24 -1.24
N VAL A 210 16.14 18.62 -0.06
CA VAL A 210 16.84 19.16 1.08
C VAL A 210 18.29 18.71 0.93
N SER A 211 19.09 19.53 0.27
CA SER A 211 20.54 19.43 0.37
C SER A 211 20.93 19.61 1.84
N PRO A 212 21.77 18.75 2.42
CA PRO A 212 22.32 19.01 3.75
C PRO A 212 23.27 20.21 3.60
N SER A 213 22.83 21.38 4.06
CA SER A 213 23.77 22.48 4.33
C SER A 213 24.63 22.06 5.51
N ARG A 214 25.94 22.08 5.27
CA ARG A 214 27.03 21.83 6.22
C ARG A 214 26.88 22.62 7.52
#